data_AF-A0A1F3XWM2-F1
#
_entry.id   AF-A0A1F3XWM2-F1
#
_cell.length_a   1.000
_cell.length_b   1.000
_cell.length_c   1.000
_cell.angle_alpha   90.00
_cell.angle_beta   90.00
_cell.angle_gamma   90.00
#
_symmetry.space_group_name_H-M   'P 1'
#
loop_
_entity.id
_entity.type
_entity.pdbx_description
1 polymer ?
#
loop_
_entity_poly.entity_id
_entity_poly.type
_entity_poly.pdbx_seq_one_letter_code
_entity_poly.pdbx_strand_id
1 'polypeptide(L)'
;MDAVLRALLVLVGSAALLLTTACGTSTFDPATPEGKRAIIEATNRHLAAKNCSNAIATIKDLYHSASTDNEVRMIMASAYACGANVNFFKLLGDLQLNAAYLGGQTFWAVMAKLFPATNAADDKTVESALLATDALMAALKPGAVILPSQYINPTSFNPGATVYTDRIEDSNIYLLFVSLAAIGAMENRFAAPDPTLGYMKTTDLPWTLPDSAGMKTDGCAFASELLNFADSLGGVISSAKGALKESFSSMSAVQQLLYQTCEAGCSVPNPAGPCNLGCTACPTALRDRSKCAGTLTDEASCSAAALVNSINASWEPIVP
;
A
#
# COMPACT_ATOMS: atom_id res chain seq x y z
N MET A 1 -47.25 -52.37 33.20
CA MET A 1 -45.95 -52.06 32.57
C MET A 1 -46.16 -51.81 31.07
N ASP A 2 -47.13 -50.95 30.70
CA ASP A 2 -47.57 -50.86 29.30
C ASP A 2 -48.26 -49.53 28.93
N ALA A 3 -47.95 -48.45 29.66
CA ALA A 3 -48.50 -47.12 29.40
C ALA A 3 -47.43 -46.06 29.07
N VAL A 4 -46.15 -46.40 29.21
CA VAL A 4 -45.03 -45.46 28.96
C VAL A 4 -44.43 -45.65 27.56
N LEU A 5 -44.69 -46.78 26.89
CA LEU A 5 -44.12 -47.08 25.57
C LEU A 5 -44.97 -46.60 24.37
N ARG A 6 -46.18 -46.08 24.60
CA ARG A 6 -47.05 -45.52 23.54
C ARG A 6 -46.91 -44.00 23.36
N ALA A 7 -46.20 -43.31 24.26
CA ALA A 7 -45.91 -41.89 24.11
C ALA A 7 -44.68 -41.61 23.23
N LEU A 8 -43.91 -42.63 22.82
CA LEU A 8 -42.71 -42.46 21.99
C LEU A 8 -42.98 -42.57 20.48
N LEU A 9 -44.21 -42.89 20.05
CA LEU A 9 -44.51 -43.22 18.64
C LEU A 9 -45.39 -42.19 17.91
N VAL A 10 -45.75 -41.07 18.56
CA VAL A 10 -46.50 -39.96 17.91
C VAL A 10 -45.66 -38.69 17.75
N LEU A 11 -44.46 -38.63 18.32
CA LEU A 11 -43.50 -37.53 18.11
C LEU A 11 -42.47 -37.79 16.99
N VAL A 12 -42.63 -38.89 16.25
CA VAL A 12 -41.80 -39.23 15.07
C VAL A 12 -42.54 -38.91 13.75
N GLY A 13 -43.80 -38.46 13.82
CA GLY A 13 -44.67 -38.33 12.63
C GLY A 13 -44.86 -36.93 12.05
N SER A 14 -44.29 -35.87 12.63
CA SER A 14 -44.53 -34.49 12.18
C SER A 14 -43.29 -33.58 12.15
N ALA A 15 -42.09 -34.15 12.33
CA ALA A 15 -40.81 -33.42 12.17
C ALA A 15 -40.18 -33.65 10.78
N ALA A 16 -40.96 -34.10 9.80
CA ALA A 16 -40.53 -34.32 8.41
C ALA A 16 -41.08 -33.24 7.46
N LEU A 17 -41.21 -32.01 7.95
CA LEU A 17 -41.37 -30.82 7.12
C LEU A 17 -40.62 -29.63 7.74
N LEU A 18 -39.40 -29.87 8.23
CA LEU A 18 -38.36 -28.86 8.00
C LEU A 18 -38.22 -28.80 6.49
N LEU A 19 -38.97 -27.87 5.90
CA LEU A 19 -38.57 -27.19 4.70
C LEU A 19 -37.12 -26.79 4.93
N THR A 20 -36.21 -27.64 4.46
CA THR A 20 -34.98 -27.21 3.87
C THR A 20 -35.38 -26.33 2.69
N THR A 21 -35.90 -25.13 2.99
CA THR A 21 -35.54 -23.98 2.19
C THR A 21 -34.02 -24.03 2.22
N ALA A 22 -33.46 -24.59 1.16
CA ALA A 22 -32.10 -24.29 0.80
C ALA A 22 -32.05 -22.77 0.91
N CYS A 23 -31.40 -22.27 1.97
CA CYS A 23 -30.89 -20.91 2.02
C CYS A 23 -29.83 -20.89 0.91
N GLY A 24 -30.29 -20.90 -0.34
CA GLY A 24 -29.44 -20.75 -1.50
C GLY A 24 -28.93 -19.34 -1.40
N THR A 25 -27.73 -19.19 -0.81
CA THR A 25 -26.58 -18.43 -1.33
C THR A 25 -26.83 -17.11 -2.07
N SER A 26 -27.97 -16.45 -1.88
CA SER A 26 -28.19 -15.05 -2.27
C SER A 26 -27.46 -14.09 -1.33
N THR A 27 -26.87 -14.60 -0.24
CA THR A 27 -26.17 -13.82 0.77
C THR A 27 -24.83 -13.25 0.28
N PHE A 28 -24.34 -13.59 -0.91
CA PHE A 28 -23.08 -13.04 -1.45
C PHE A 28 -23.22 -12.54 -2.88
N ASP A 29 -24.41 -12.13 -3.32
CA ASP A 29 -24.57 -11.46 -4.61
C ASP A 29 -24.05 -10.01 -4.52
N PRO A 30 -22.90 -9.67 -5.16
CA PRO A 30 -22.33 -8.32 -5.09
C PRO A 30 -23.22 -7.25 -5.76
N ALA A 31 -24.20 -7.64 -6.57
CA ALA A 31 -25.14 -6.72 -7.21
C ALA A 31 -26.25 -6.23 -6.27
N THR A 32 -26.45 -6.91 -5.13
CA THR A 32 -27.48 -6.54 -4.14
C THR A 32 -26.87 -5.80 -2.94
N PRO A 33 -27.57 -4.82 -2.34
CA PRO A 33 -27.11 -4.18 -1.10
C PRO A 33 -26.85 -5.17 0.04
N GLU A 34 -27.70 -6.19 0.17
CA GLU A 34 -27.58 -7.24 1.20
C GLU A 34 -26.34 -8.12 0.99
N GLY A 35 -26.10 -8.55 -0.25
CA GLY A 35 -24.94 -9.37 -0.60
C GLY A 35 -23.64 -8.59 -0.49
N LYS A 36 -23.60 -7.33 -0.93
CA LYS A 36 -22.47 -6.41 -0.69
C LYS A 36 -22.13 -6.30 0.80
N ARG A 37 -23.14 -6.04 1.65
CA ARG A 37 -22.95 -5.93 3.10
C ARG A 37 -22.40 -7.22 3.69
N ALA A 38 -22.93 -8.37 3.29
CA ALA A 38 -22.47 -9.67 3.79
C ALA A 38 -21.03 -10.00 3.38
N ILE A 39 -20.60 -9.64 2.16
CA ILE A 39 -19.19 -9.73 1.71
C ILE A 39 -18.29 -8.86 2.60
N ILE A 40 -18.69 -7.61 2.84
CA ILE A 40 -17.95 -6.67 3.69
C ILE A 40 -17.82 -7.20 5.12
N GLU A 41 -18.91 -7.65 5.73
CA GLU A 41 -18.91 -8.21 7.08
C GLU A 41 -18.03 -9.47 7.18
N ALA A 42 -18.09 -10.36 6.19
CA ALA A 42 -17.25 -11.55 6.14
C ALA A 42 -15.76 -11.18 6.02
N THR A 43 -15.43 -10.20 5.17
CA THR A 43 -14.08 -9.68 5.01
C THR A 43 -13.55 -9.09 6.32
N ASN A 44 -14.35 -8.28 7.01
CA ASN A 44 -13.99 -7.68 8.30
C ASN A 44 -13.78 -8.74 9.39
N ARG A 45 -14.55 -9.83 9.40
CA ARG A 45 -14.29 -10.98 10.30
C ARG A 45 -12.94 -11.62 10.02
N HIS A 46 -12.56 -11.80 8.75
CA HIS A 46 -11.24 -12.32 8.38
C HIS A 46 -10.11 -11.36 8.79
N LEU A 47 -10.28 -10.05 8.59
CA LEU A 47 -9.34 -9.02 9.04
C LEU A 47 -9.15 -9.03 10.56
N ALA A 48 -10.24 -9.10 11.32
CA ALA A 48 -10.20 -9.18 12.79
C ALA A 48 -9.46 -10.44 13.28
N ALA A 49 -9.57 -11.55 12.54
CA ALA A 49 -8.84 -12.78 12.80
C ALA A 49 -7.41 -12.81 12.21
N LYS A 50 -6.93 -11.71 11.63
CA LYS A 50 -5.65 -11.60 10.89
C LYS A 50 -5.50 -12.63 9.76
N ASN A 51 -6.60 -13.09 9.19
CA ASN A 51 -6.61 -14.03 8.08
C ASN A 51 -6.66 -13.26 6.74
N CYS A 52 -5.54 -12.63 6.39
CA CYS A 52 -5.45 -11.71 5.25
C CYS A 52 -5.78 -12.38 3.92
N SER A 53 -5.31 -13.61 3.69
CA SER A 53 -5.59 -14.36 2.46
C SER A 53 -7.08 -14.60 2.24
N ASN A 54 -7.82 -14.98 3.29
CA ASN A 54 -9.27 -15.16 3.19
C ASN A 54 -10.01 -13.82 3.11
N ALA A 55 -9.51 -12.75 3.74
CA ALA A 55 -10.07 -11.42 3.58
C ALA A 55 -9.99 -10.96 2.11
N ILE A 56 -8.81 -11.09 1.49
CA ILE A 56 -8.60 -10.76 0.06
C ILE A 56 -9.53 -11.62 -0.81
N ALA A 57 -9.54 -12.94 -0.61
CA ALA A 57 -10.36 -13.85 -1.41
C ALA A 57 -11.86 -13.52 -1.31
N THR A 58 -12.33 -13.10 -0.13
CA THR A 58 -13.74 -12.78 0.11
C THR A 58 -14.18 -11.51 -0.60
N ILE A 59 -13.36 -10.44 -0.59
CA ILE A 59 -13.74 -9.14 -1.18
C ILE A 59 -13.40 -9.01 -2.67
N LYS A 60 -12.53 -9.89 -3.20
CA LYS A 60 -11.96 -9.77 -4.55
C LYS A 60 -13.02 -9.58 -5.65
N ASP A 61 -14.06 -10.42 -5.67
CA ASP A 61 -15.07 -10.36 -6.73
C ASP A 61 -15.90 -9.06 -6.65
N LEU A 62 -16.21 -8.59 -5.44
CA LEU A 62 -16.89 -7.32 -5.23
C LEU A 62 -16.01 -6.14 -5.69
N TYR A 63 -14.72 -6.16 -5.34
CA TYR A 63 -13.75 -5.14 -5.78
C TYR A 63 -13.64 -5.09 -7.31
N HIS A 64 -13.65 -6.22 -8.00
CA HIS A 64 -13.58 -6.28 -9.47
C HIS A 64 -14.96 -6.21 -10.17
N SER A 65 -15.99 -5.69 -9.51
CA SER A 65 -17.34 -5.57 -10.06
C SER A 65 -17.75 -4.10 -10.25
N ALA A 66 -18.84 -3.88 -11.00
CA ALA A 66 -19.47 -2.57 -11.12
C ALA A 66 -20.06 -2.04 -9.79
N SER A 67 -20.18 -2.88 -8.76
CA SER A 67 -20.69 -2.51 -7.42
C SER A 67 -19.60 -1.98 -6.48
N THR A 68 -18.35 -1.90 -6.93
CA THR A 68 -17.24 -1.34 -6.15
C THR A 68 -17.43 0.17 -5.92
N ASP A 69 -17.09 0.62 -4.72
CA ASP A 69 -17.05 2.02 -4.33
C ASP A 69 -15.92 2.26 -3.33
N ASN A 70 -15.82 3.47 -2.77
CA ASN A 70 -14.74 3.79 -1.84
C ASN A 70 -14.72 2.91 -0.59
N GLU A 71 -15.87 2.47 -0.09
CA GLU A 71 -15.90 1.54 1.05
C GLU A 71 -15.23 0.21 0.69
N VAL A 72 -15.61 -0.37 -0.46
CA VAL A 72 -15.01 -1.61 -0.96
C VAL A 72 -13.52 -1.45 -1.22
N ARG A 73 -13.09 -0.32 -1.80
CA ARG A 73 -11.69 -0.02 -2.08
C ARG A 73 -10.86 0.11 -0.81
N MET A 74 -11.38 0.79 0.22
CA MET A 74 -10.70 0.92 1.52
C MET A 74 -10.61 -0.42 2.26
N ILE A 75 -11.63 -1.28 2.18
CA ILE A 75 -11.57 -2.62 2.77
C ILE A 75 -10.60 -3.52 1.99
N MET A 76 -10.59 -3.44 0.66
CA MET A 76 -9.61 -4.17 -0.16
C MET A 76 -8.18 -3.72 0.16
N ALA A 77 -7.95 -2.41 0.29
CA ALA A 77 -6.67 -1.88 0.74
C ALA A 77 -6.29 -2.42 2.12
N SER A 78 -7.24 -2.53 3.05
CA SER A 78 -7.01 -3.12 4.38
C SER A 78 -6.66 -4.61 4.31
N ALA A 79 -7.31 -5.37 3.41
CA ALA A 79 -7.03 -6.79 3.18
C ALA A 79 -5.63 -7.01 2.62
N TYR A 80 -5.20 -6.18 1.68
CA TYR A 80 -3.82 -6.19 1.18
C TYR A 80 -2.81 -5.70 2.24
N ALA A 81 -3.09 -4.60 2.93
CA ALA A 81 -2.21 -4.07 3.97
C ALA A 81 -2.02 -5.05 5.14
N CYS A 82 -3.03 -5.88 5.45
CA CYS A 82 -2.90 -7.01 6.37
C CYS A 82 -1.79 -7.98 5.92
N GLY A 83 -1.76 -8.34 4.62
CA GLY A 83 -0.71 -9.19 4.04
C GLY A 83 0.68 -8.55 4.05
N ALA A 84 0.73 -7.21 4.09
CA ALA A 84 1.96 -6.43 4.28
C ALA A 84 2.34 -6.21 5.75
N ASN A 85 1.68 -6.89 6.70
CA ASN A 85 1.88 -6.75 8.14
C ASN A 85 1.64 -5.32 8.69
N VAL A 86 0.86 -4.50 7.98
CA VAL A 86 0.51 -3.14 8.44
C VAL A 86 -0.51 -3.22 9.56
N ASN A 87 -0.07 -2.93 10.78
CA ASN A 87 -0.93 -2.73 11.93
C ASN A 87 -0.88 -1.25 12.34
N PHE A 88 -1.91 -0.49 11.98
CA PHE A 88 -1.95 0.96 12.14
C PHE A 88 -1.59 1.43 13.56
N PHE A 89 -2.24 0.89 14.60
CA PHE A 89 -2.00 1.33 15.98
C PHE A 89 -0.61 0.96 16.48
N LYS A 90 -0.13 -0.23 16.13
CA LYS A 90 1.24 -0.64 16.45
C LYS A 90 2.25 0.28 15.77
N LEU A 91 2.03 0.55 14.49
CA LEU A 91 2.91 1.39 13.67
C LEU A 91 2.96 2.83 14.19
N LEU A 92 1.85 3.40 14.64
CA LEU A 92 1.86 4.72 15.29
C LEU A 92 2.75 4.74 16.53
N GLY A 93 2.65 3.72 17.38
CA GLY A 93 3.51 3.57 18.56
C GLY A 93 4.98 3.38 18.17
N ASP A 94 5.25 2.52 17.18
CA ASP A 94 6.59 2.27 16.67
C ASP A 94 7.22 3.53 16.08
N LEU A 95 6.48 4.34 15.30
CA LEU A 95 6.95 5.62 14.79
C LEU A 95 7.25 6.60 15.94
N GLN A 96 6.35 6.74 16.91
CA GLN A 96 6.59 7.62 18.05
C GLN A 96 7.84 7.22 18.85
N LEU A 97 8.08 5.92 19.05
CA LEU A 97 9.27 5.41 19.75
C LEU A 97 10.58 5.66 18.98
N ASN A 98 10.51 5.81 17.65
CA ASN A 98 11.67 6.07 16.81
C ASN A 98 11.73 7.53 16.31
N ALA A 99 10.95 8.45 16.89
CA ALA A 99 10.78 9.83 16.38
C ALA A 99 12.09 10.59 16.14
N ALA A 100 13.13 10.35 16.96
CA ALA A 100 14.45 10.97 16.82
C ALA A 100 15.16 10.62 15.49
N TYR A 101 14.77 9.52 14.85
CA TYR A 101 15.40 8.97 13.64
C TYR A 101 14.58 9.22 12.36
N LEU A 102 13.39 9.82 12.47
CA LEU A 102 12.47 9.93 11.33
C LEU A 102 12.73 11.13 10.40
N GLY A 103 13.49 12.13 10.87
CA GLY A 103 13.71 13.37 10.14
C GLY A 103 14.99 13.43 9.29
N GLY A 104 15.73 12.33 9.16
CA GLY A 104 17.05 12.34 8.52
C GLY A 104 17.45 11.02 7.88
N GLN A 105 18.74 10.84 7.71
CA GLN A 105 19.36 9.70 7.01
C GLN A 105 19.10 8.34 7.69
N THR A 106 18.82 8.34 8.99
CA THR A 106 18.45 7.15 9.76
C THR A 106 17.02 6.68 9.50
N PHE A 107 16.19 7.47 8.79
CA PHE A 107 14.82 7.11 8.42
C PHE A 107 14.75 5.78 7.67
N TRP A 108 15.65 5.56 6.70
CA TRP A 108 15.70 4.35 5.89
C TRP A 108 15.97 3.10 6.74
N ALA A 109 16.93 3.18 7.66
CA ALA A 109 17.21 2.09 8.61
C ALA A 109 16.00 1.79 9.53
N VAL A 110 15.24 2.81 9.93
CA VAL A 110 14.00 2.59 10.73
C VAL A 110 12.93 1.91 9.88
N MET A 111 12.73 2.29 8.62
CA MET A 111 11.73 1.65 7.77
C MET A 111 12.08 0.18 7.52
N ALA A 112 13.33 -0.11 7.20
CA ALA A 112 13.86 -1.47 7.14
C ALA A 112 13.59 -2.25 8.45
N LYS A 113 13.84 -1.65 9.62
CA LYS A 113 13.58 -2.29 10.92
C LYS A 113 12.10 -2.61 11.16
N LEU A 114 11.21 -1.71 10.76
CA LEU A 114 9.78 -1.84 11.06
C LEU A 114 9.05 -2.81 10.11
N PHE A 115 9.54 -2.98 8.88
CA PHE A 115 8.89 -3.79 7.85
C PHE A 115 9.84 -4.84 7.27
N PRO A 116 10.20 -5.87 8.06
CA PRO A 116 11.04 -6.95 7.58
C PRO A 116 10.38 -7.68 6.42
N ALA A 117 11.17 -8.00 5.40
CA ALA A 117 10.78 -8.84 4.29
C ALA A 117 11.98 -9.68 3.82
N THR A 118 11.68 -10.75 3.11
CA THR A 118 12.65 -11.73 2.63
C THR A 118 12.49 -11.92 1.13
N ASN A 119 13.45 -12.64 0.54
CA ASN A 119 13.40 -13.12 -0.85
C ASN A 119 12.66 -14.47 -0.98
N ALA A 120 12.00 -14.94 0.07
CA ALA A 120 11.25 -16.19 0.02
C ALA A 120 10.03 -16.04 -0.91
N ALA A 121 9.74 -17.07 -1.70
CA ALA A 121 8.67 -17.01 -2.71
C ALA A 121 7.26 -16.84 -2.12
N ASP A 122 7.08 -17.27 -0.88
CA ASP A 122 5.86 -17.13 -0.07
C ASP A 122 5.77 -15.78 0.65
N ASP A 123 6.84 -14.97 0.65
CA ASP A 123 6.83 -13.63 1.22
C ASP A 123 6.11 -12.64 0.28
N LYS A 124 4.83 -12.43 0.58
CA LYS A 124 3.95 -11.53 -0.15
C LYS A 124 3.92 -10.11 0.42
N THR A 125 4.84 -9.73 1.31
CA THR A 125 4.80 -8.44 2.01
C THR A 125 4.87 -7.27 1.02
N VAL A 126 5.87 -7.26 0.14
CA VAL A 126 6.03 -6.20 -0.89
C VAL A 126 4.82 -6.18 -1.84
N GLU A 127 4.44 -7.33 -2.40
CA GLU A 127 3.32 -7.43 -3.34
C GLU A 127 2.02 -6.91 -2.70
N SER A 128 1.76 -7.29 -1.45
CA SER A 128 0.57 -6.87 -0.72
C SER A 128 0.59 -5.37 -0.41
N ALA A 129 1.75 -4.78 -0.08
CA ALA A 129 1.84 -3.33 0.15
C ALA A 129 1.55 -2.55 -1.14
N LEU A 130 2.15 -2.97 -2.27
CA LEU A 130 1.91 -2.35 -3.57
C LEU A 130 0.43 -2.47 -4.00
N LEU A 131 -0.20 -3.64 -3.83
CA LEU A 131 -1.62 -3.82 -4.14
C LEU A 131 -2.54 -3.00 -3.20
N ALA A 132 -2.15 -2.80 -1.95
CA ALA A 132 -2.84 -1.88 -1.05
C ALA A 132 -2.75 -0.44 -1.55
N THR A 133 -1.56 0.00 -2.02
CA THR A 133 -1.38 1.33 -2.64
C THR A 133 -2.34 1.52 -3.82
N ASP A 134 -2.45 0.56 -4.74
CA ASP A 134 -3.38 0.67 -5.88
C ASP A 134 -4.83 0.88 -5.43
N ALA A 135 -5.28 0.08 -4.47
CA ALA A 135 -6.65 0.16 -3.95
C ALA A 135 -6.90 1.52 -3.27
N LEU A 136 -5.91 2.07 -2.57
CA LEU A 136 -5.98 3.40 -1.96
C LEU A 136 -6.01 4.50 -3.03
N MET A 137 -5.17 4.41 -4.05
CA MET A 137 -5.16 5.38 -5.15
C MET A 137 -6.47 5.38 -5.96
N ALA A 138 -7.24 4.30 -5.91
CA ALA A 138 -8.59 4.20 -6.48
C ALA A 138 -9.72 4.78 -5.61
N ALA A 139 -9.46 5.12 -4.34
CA ALA A 139 -10.46 5.71 -3.46
C ALA A 139 -10.58 7.24 -3.70
N LEU A 140 -11.49 7.63 -4.60
CA LEU A 140 -11.59 8.98 -5.16
C LEU A 140 -12.64 9.85 -4.46
N LYS A 141 -12.42 11.16 -4.39
CA LYS A 141 -13.46 12.09 -3.93
C LYS A 141 -14.70 12.03 -4.85
N PRO A 142 -15.92 12.12 -4.29
CA PRO A 142 -17.12 12.26 -5.11
C PRO A 142 -16.98 13.45 -6.07
N GLY A 143 -17.17 13.21 -7.37
CA GLY A 143 -17.07 14.24 -8.40
C GLY A 143 -15.65 14.66 -8.81
N ALA A 144 -14.61 13.94 -8.38
CA ALA A 144 -13.24 14.20 -8.85
C ALA A 144 -13.14 14.09 -10.38
N VAL A 145 -12.52 15.09 -11.02
CA VAL A 145 -12.26 15.11 -12.46
C VAL A 145 -10.77 14.86 -12.66
N ILE A 146 -10.43 13.63 -13.09
CA ILE A 146 -9.04 13.21 -13.29
C ILE A 146 -8.64 13.49 -14.73
N LEU A 147 -7.46 14.08 -14.93
CA LEU A 147 -6.92 14.29 -16.29
C LEU A 147 -6.46 12.95 -16.90
N PRO A 148 -6.57 12.75 -18.22
CA PRO A 148 -6.14 11.53 -18.90
C PRO A 148 -4.74 11.02 -18.49
N SER A 149 -3.77 11.91 -18.33
CA SER A 149 -2.39 11.59 -17.94
C SER A 149 -2.21 11.18 -16.48
N GLN A 150 -3.22 11.40 -15.64
CA GLN A 150 -3.19 11.16 -14.19
C GLN A 150 -4.02 9.94 -13.79
N TYR A 151 -4.65 9.26 -14.76
CA TYR A 151 -5.37 8.02 -14.50
C TYR A 151 -4.45 6.85 -14.23
N ILE A 152 -4.87 6.06 -13.24
CA ILE A 152 -4.35 4.74 -12.93
C ILE A 152 -5.42 3.73 -13.31
N ASN A 153 -5.05 2.70 -14.07
CA ASN A 153 -5.96 1.63 -14.49
C ASN A 153 -7.32 2.12 -15.03
N PRO A 154 -7.35 3.04 -16.04
CA PRO A 154 -8.57 3.72 -16.49
C PRO A 154 -9.64 2.78 -17.05
N THR A 155 -9.25 1.57 -17.48
CA THR A 155 -10.16 0.57 -18.06
C THR A 155 -10.71 -0.42 -17.02
N SER A 156 -10.37 -0.25 -15.74
CA SER A 156 -10.82 -1.14 -14.66
C SER A 156 -12.07 -0.60 -13.97
N PHE A 157 -12.67 -1.40 -13.07
CA PHE A 157 -13.73 -0.94 -12.17
C PHE A 157 -13.20 -0.03 -11.03
N ASN A 158 -11.88 0.06 -10.87
CA ASN A 158 -11.22 0.87 -9.85
C ASN A 158 -10.19 1.80 -10.49
N PRO A 159 -10.64 2.75 -11.34
CA PRO A 159 -9.74 3.78 -11.82
C PRO A 159 -9.23 4.60 -10.62
N GLY A 160 -7.94 4.87 -10.61
CA GLY A 160 -7.30 5.69 -9.58
C GLY A 160 -6.70 6.98 -10.13
N ALA A 161 -6.17 7.78 -9.22
CA ALA A 161 -5.54 9.06 -9.52
C ALA A 161 -4.13 9.13 -8.96
N THR A 162 -3.19 9.60 -9.78
CA THR A 162 -1.82 9.92 -9.34
C THR A 162 -1.76 11.19 -8.48
N VAL A 163 -2.78 12.05 -8.56
CA VAL A 163 -2.83 13.31 -7.82
C VAL A 163 -3.56 13.12 -6.51
N TYR A 164 -2.89 13.44 -5.40
CA TYR A 164 -3.44 13.19 -4.06
C TYR A 164 -4.72 13.96 -3.76
N THR A 165 -4.92 15.14 -4.35
CA THR A 165 -6.11 15.98 -4.12
C THR A 165 -7.39 15.36 -4.66
N ASP A 166 -7.30 14.42 -5.61
CA ASP A 166 -8.44 13.73 -6.20
C ASP A 166 -8.88 12.51 -5.37
N ARG A 167 -8.06 12.08 -4.42
CA ARG A 167 -8.30 10.95 -3.52
C ARG A 167 -9.02 11.40 -2.25
N ILE A 168 -9.81 10.52 -1.62
CA ILE A 168 -10.41 10.82 -0.31
C ILE A 168 -9.31 10.97 0.76
N GLU A 169 -9.56 11.79 1.78
CA GLU A 169 -8.57 12.11 2.82
C GLU A 169 -8.10 10.85 3.57
N ASP A 170 -9.03 10.00 3.99
CA ASP A 170 -8.74 8.75 4.70
C ASP A 170 -7.80 7.84 3.90
N SER A 171 -7.96 7.82 2.57
CA SER A 171 -7.10 7.05 1.68
C SER A 171 -5.68 7.63 1.64
N ASN A 172 -5.53 8.94 1.53
CA ASN A 172 -4.21 9.58 1.59
C ASN A 172 -3.50 9.31 2.92
N ILE A 173 -4.22 9.42 4.04
CA ILE A 173 -3.68 9.12 5.38
C ILE A 173 -3.24 7.66 5.43
N TYR A 174 -4.07 6.73 4.97
CA TYR A 174 -3.72 5.32 4.99
C TYR A 174 -2.56 4.98 4.05
N LEU A 175 -2.50 5.65 2.90
CA LEU A 175 -1.44 5.49 1.91
C LEU A 175 -0.07 5.82 2.49
N LEU A 176 0.04 6.77 3.41
CA LEU A 176 1.30 7.02 4.13
C LEU A 176 1.85 5.72 4.74
N PHE A 177 1.02 5.00 5.51
CA PHE A 177 1.45 3.82 6.25
C PHE A 177 1.74 2.63 5.34
N VAL A 178 0.97 2.48 4.27
CA VAL A 178 1.19 1.43 3.26
C VAL A 178 2.47 1.71 2.48
N SER A 179 2.73 2.96 2.10
CA SER A 179 3.98 3.33 1.42
C SER A 179 5.19 3.14 2.31
N LEU A 180 5.13 3.48 3.60
CA LEU A 180 6.21 3.15 4.56
C LEU A 180 6.48 1.64 4.61
N ALA A 181 5.42 0.83 4.59
CA ALA A 181 5.53 -0.63 4.57
C ALA A 181 6.18 -1.15 3.29
N ALA A 182 5.78 -0.61 2.14
CA ALA A 182 6.38 -0.97 0.86
C ALA A 182 7.85 -0.57 0.79
N ILE A 183 8.21 0.65 1.20
CA ILE A 183 9.60 1.15 1.27
C ILE A 183 10.45 0.20 2.12
N GLY A 184 10.07 -0.01 3.38
CA GLY A 184 10.85 -0.86 4.30
C GLY A 184 10.93 -2.33 3.84
N ALA A 185 9.86 -2.88 3.27
CA ALA A 185 9.87 -4.24 2.75
C ALA A 185 10.77 -4.38 1.52
N MET A 186 10.78 -3.40 0.61
CA MET A 186 11.67 -3.40 -0.56
C MET A 186 13.12 -3.19 -0.15
N GLU A 187 13.39 -2.30 0.80
CA GLU A 187 14.70 -2.12 1.42
C GLU A 187 15.23 -3.43 2.01
N ASN A 188 14.43 -4.16 2.78
CA ASN A 188 14.84 -5.47 3.30
C ASN A 188 15.17 -6.47 2.20
N ARG A 189 14.30 -6.54 1.18
CA ARG A 189 14.42 -7.51 0.11
C ARG A 189 15.66 -7.28 -0.77
N PHE A 190 15.97 -6.03 -1.07
CA PHE A 190 16.95 -5.67 -2.10
C PHE A 190 18.24 -5.01 -1.57
N ALA A 191 18.23 -4.43 -0.36
CA ALA A 191 19.41 -3.81 0.26
C ALA A 191 20.02 -4.63 1.42
N ALA A 192 19.36 -5.73 1.81
CA ALA A 192 19.81 -6.67 2.83
C ALA A 192 20.35 -5.99 4.11
N PRO A 193 19.55 -5.16 4.80
CA PRO A 193 19.97 -4.43 5.99
C PRO A 193 20.36 -5.37 7.13
N ASP A 194 21.43 -5.03 7.86
CA ASP A 194 21.97 -5.85 8.93
C ASP A 194 21.56 -5.30 10.32
N PRO A 195 20.75 -6.04 11.11
CA PRO A 195 20.35 -5.63 12.45
C PRO A 195 21.52 -5.39 13.41
N THR A 196 22.66 -6.06 13.21
CA THR A 196 23.86 -5.92 14.05
C THR A 196 24.62 -4.62 13.75
N LEU A 197 24.38 -4.03 12.58
CA LEU A 197 24.91 -2.74 12.15
C LEU A 197 23.84 -1.63 12.22
N GLY A 198 22.85 -1.78 13.11
CA GLY A 198 21.79 -0.79 13.28
C GLY A 198 20.86 -0.67 12.06
N TYR A 199 20.63 -1.79 11.34
CA TYR A 199 19.83 -1.84 10.10
C TYR A 199 20.40 -1.02 8.95
N MET A 200 21.72 -0.83 8.92
CA MET A 200 22.41 -0.31 7.75
C MET A 200 22.32 -1.32 6.60
N LYS A 201 22.06 -0.83 5.37
CA LYS A 201 22.14 -1.68 4.17
C LYS A 201 23.52 -2.31 4.01
N THR A 202 23.56 -3.55 3.54
CA THR A 202 24.81 -4.23 3.19
C THR A 202 25.07 -4.23 1.70
N THR A 203 24.03 -4.00 0.89
CA THR A 203 24.11 -3.84 -0.56
C THR A 203 23.32 -2.62 -1.02
N ASP A 204 23.79 -1.97 -2.08
CA ASP A 204 23.03 -0.89 -2.71
C ASP A 204 21.77 -1.44 -3.40
N LEU A 205 20.71 -0.65 -3.38
CA LEU A 205 19.54 -0.91 -4.23
C LEU A 205 19.97 -0.87 -5.71
N PRO A 206 19.56 -1.84 -6.55
CA PRO A 206 20.17 -2.06 -7.87
C PRO A 206 19.67 -1.11 -8.97
N TRP A 207 18.60 -0.36 -8.72
CA TRP A 207 17.92 0.46 -9.73
C TRP A 207 18.53 1.87 -9.84
N THR A 208 19.86 1.94 -9.88
CA THR A 208 20.61 3.21 -9.92
C THR A 208 20.65 3.86 -11.30
N LEU A 209 20.27 3.14 -12.36
CA LEU A 209 20.17 3.65 -13.73
C LEU A 209 18.73 3.54 -14.26
N PRO A 210 18.30 4.47 -15.14
CA PRO A 210 16.95 4.45 -15.71
C PRO A 210 16.66 3.18 -16.54
N ASP A 211 17.68 2.54 -17.08
CA ASP A 211 17.61 1.31 -17.87
C ASP A 211 18.13 0.08 -17.12
N SER A 212 18.38 0.19 -15.81
CA SER A 212 18.72 -0.96 -14.96
C SER A 212 17.66 -2.07 -15.07
N ALA A 213 18.12 -3.33 -15.00
CA ALA A 213 17.22 -4.46 -14.87
C ALA A 213 16.30 -4.28 -13.65
N GLY A 214 15.00 -4.49 -13.85
CA GLY A 214 13.99 -4.30 -12.80
C GLY A 214 13.53 -2.85 -12.59
N MET A 215 14.07 -1.85 -13.31
CA MET A 215 13.58 -0.47 -13.20
C MET A 215 12.09 -0.35 -13.57
N LYS A 216 11.64 -1.05 -14.61
CA LYS A 216 10.21 -1.06 -15.03
C LYS A 216 9.26 -1.67 -14.02
N THR A 217 9.78 -2.43 -13.06
CA THR A 217 9.00 -3.17 -12.06
C THR A 217 9.28 -2.62 -10.68
N ASP A 218 10.27 -3.17 -10.00
CA ASP A 218 10.54 -2.90 -8.59
C ASP A 218 11.17 -1.52 -8.39
N GLY A 219 12.02 -1.05 -9.31
CA GLY A 219 12.60 0.30 -9.23
C GLY A 219 11.54 1.39 -9.31
N CYS A 220 10.62 1.27 -10.27
CA CYS A 220 9.50 2.20 -10.40
C CYS A 220 8.55 2.12 -9.21
N ALA A 221 8.26 0.90 -8.73
CA ALA A 221 7.43 0.69 -7.56
C ALA A 221 8.03 1.35 -6.31
N PHE A 222 9.31 1.13 -6.05
CA PHE A 222 9.99 1.77 -4.93
C PHE A 222 9.93 3.30 -5.01
N ALA A 223 10.26 3.89 -6.16
CA ALA A 223 10.18 5.33 -6.38
C ALA A 223 8.77 5.89 -6.25
N SER A 224 7.77 5.15 -6.75
CA SER A 224 6.35 5.48 -6.61
C SER A 224 5.92 5.53 -5.14
N GLU A 225 6.35 4.58 -4.32
CA GLU A 225 6.02 4.56 -2.89
C GLU A 225 6.71 5.69 -2.12
N LEU A 226 7.93 6.07 -2.47
CA LEU A 226 8.60 7.25 -1.91
C LEU A 226 7.78 8.53 -2.17
N LEU A 227 7.26 8.70 -3.38
CA LEU A 227 6.47 9.87 -3.73
C LEU A 227 5.06 9.83 -3.13
N ASN A 228 4.42 8.67 -3.07
CA ASN A 228 3.12 8.53 -2.40
C ASN A 228 3.24 8.79 -0.89
N PHE A 229 4.32 8.35 -0.25
CA PHE A 229 4.68 8.76 1.11
C PHE A 229 4.81 10.29 1.23
N ALA A 230 5.59 10.90 0.33
CA ALA A 230 5.81 12.35 0.34
C ALA A 230 4.51 13.13 0.13
N ASP A 231 3.66 12.72 -0.81
CA ASP A 231 2.37 13.36 -1.10
C ASP A 231 1.41 13.26 0.10
N SER A 232 1.41 12.12 0.80
CA SER A 232 0.51 11.85 1.93
C SER A 232 0.91 12.51 3.25
N LEU A 233 2.19 12.85 3.43
CA LEU A 233 2.72 13.36 4.71
C LEU A 233 2.00 14.63 5.18
N GLY A 234 1.72 15.57 4.27
CA GLY A 234 1.05 16.82 4.60
C GLY A 234 -0.34 16.63 5.22
N GLY A 235 -1.12 15.69 4.67
CA GLY A 235 -2.46 15.36 5.20
C GLY A 235 -2.40 14.71 6.59
N VAL A 236 -1.40 13.86 6.83
CA VAL A 236 -1.21 13.26 8.16
C VAL A 236 -0.77 14.29 9.19
N ILE A 237 0.14 15.20 8.84
CA ILE A 237 0.57 16.30 9.72
C ILE A 237 -0.60 17.21 10.11
N SER A 238 -1.51 17.51 9.16
CA SER A 238 -2.68 18.35 9.46
C SER A 238 -3.67 17.68 10.42
N SER A 239 -3.79 16.35 10.35
CA SER A 239 -4.77 15.59 11.12
C SER A 239 -4.22 15.05 12.45
N ALA A 240 -2.89 14.92 12.57
CA ALA A 240 -2.21 14.49 13.79
C ALA A 240 -2.18 15.58 14.87
N LYS A 241 -2.03 15.16 16.14
CA LYS A 241 -1.94 16.04 17.32
C LYS A 241 -0.77 15.63 18.23
N GLY A 242 -0.27 16.58 19.03
CA GLY A 242 0.76 16.34 20.04
C GLY A 242 2.04 15.72 19.49
N ALA A 243 2.65 14.81 20.24
CA ALA A 243 3.90 14.13 19.89
C ALA A 243 3.86 13.41 18.53
N LEU A 244 2.69 12.93 18.10
CA LEU A 244 2.54 12.30 16.79
C LEU A 244 2.72 13.30 15.65
N LYS A 245 2.15 14.51 15.80
CA LYS A 245 2.34 15.59 14.83
C LYS A 245 3.80 16.01 14.74
N GLU A 246 4.49 16.11 15.87
CA GLU A 246 5.92 16.42 15.94
C GLU A 246 6.76 15.35 15.22
N SER A 247 6.44 14.08 15.46
CA SER A 247 7.10 12.94 14.80
C SER A 247 6.95 13.01 13.27
N PHE A 248 5.74 13.23 12.75
CA PHE A 248 5.54 13.39 11.31
C PHE A 248 6.13 14.70 10.76
N SER A 249 6.12 15.78 11.54
CA SER A 249 6.70 17.05 11.11
C SER A 249 8.21 16.91 10.87
N SER A 250 8.91 16.07 11.66
CA SER A 250 10.33 15.78 11.44
C SER A 250 10.60 15.18 10.05
N MET A 251 9.68 14.39 9.50
CA MET A 251 9.80 13.77 8.18
C MET A 251 9.64 14.77 7.02
N SER A 252 9.25 16.03 7.28
CA SER A 252 9.09 17.03 6.22
C SER A 252 10.42 17.31 5.50
N ALA A 253 11.56 17.12 6.17
CA ALA A 253 12.88 17.20 5.55
C ALA A 253 13.07 16.07 4.51
N VAL A 254 12.65 14.85 4.83
CA VAL A 254 12.67 13.71 3.91
C VAL A 254 11.75 13.97 2.72
N GLN A 255 10.54 14.50 2.96
CA GLN A 255 9.60 14.88 1.90
C GLN A 255 10.22 15.89 0.91
N GLN A 256 10.85 16.96 1.42
CA GLN A 256 11.49 17.97 0.57
C GLN A 256 12.65 17.38 -0.25
N LEU A 257 13.48 16.54 0.40
CA LEU A 257 14.57 15.83 -0.28
C LEU A 257 14.04 14.98 -1.44
N LEU A 258 12.97 14.21 -1.22
CA LEU A 258 12.38 13.35 -2.26
C LEU A 258 11.88 14.16 -3.47
N TYR A 259 11.19 15.28 -3.26
CA TYR A 259 10.74 16.11 -4.38
C TYR A 259 11.91 16.75 -5.15
N GLN A 260 12.89 17.30 -4.43
CA GLN A 260 14.07 17.93 -5.05
C GLN A 260 14.87 16.91 -5.86
N THR A 261 15.11 15.71 -5.30
CA THR A 261 15.80 14.63 -5.99
C THR A 261 15.02 14.15 -7.21
N CYS A 262 13.71 13.98 -7.10
CA CYS A 262 12.87 13.56 -8.22
C CYS A 262 12.92 14.56 -9.39
N GLU A 263 12.79 15.86 -9.10
CA GLU A 263 12.88 16.93 -10.09
C GLU A 263 14.28 17.02 -10.72
N ALA A 264 15.33 16.97 -9.89
CA ALA A 264 16.71 16.98 -10.37
C ALA A 264 17.02 15.78 -11.27
N GLY A 265 16.46 14.60 -10.95
CA GLY A 265 16.69 13.36 -11.66
C GLY A 265 16.32 13.36 -13.14
N CYS A 266 15.36 14.19 -13.56
CA CYS A 266 14.99 14.33 -14.96
C CYS A 266 15.40 15.68 -15.59
N SER A 267 16.01 16.57 -14.80
CA SER A 267 16.48 17.89 -15.23
C SER A 267 18.00 17.98 -15.39
N VAL A 268 18.76 17.18 -14.64
CA VAL A 268 20.22 17.26 -14.58
C VAL A 268 20.83 16.06 -15.29
N PRO A 269 21.83 16.26 -16.18
CA PRO A 269 22.58 15.15 -16.76
C PRO A 269 23.12 14.24 -15.66
N ASN A 270 22.60 13.01 -15.60
CA ASN A 270 23.14 11.99 -14.70
C ASN A 270 24.54 11.60 -15.21
N PRO A 271 25.55 11.48 -14.34
CA PRO A 271 26.88 10.98 -14.73
C PRO A 271 26.86 9.62 -15.45
N ALA A 272 25.77 8.86 -15.33
CA ALA A 272 25.59 7.57 -16.00
C ALA A 272 24.76 7.60 -17.30
N GLY A 273 24.31 8.76 -17.79
CA GLY A 273 23.58 8.90 -19.05
C GLY A 273 22.68 10.13 -19.13
N PRO A 274 22.23 10.56 -20.32
CA PRO A 274 21.56 11.84 -20.50
C PRO A 274 20.08 11.79 -20.11
N CYS A 275 19.78 11.76 -18.81
CA CYS A 275 18.49 12.23 -18.28
C CYS A 275 18.50 13.77 -18.29
N ASN A 276 18.43 14.38 -19.47
CA ASN A 276 18.27 15.83 -19.62
C ASN A 276 17.01 16.10 -20.42
N LEU A 277 15.87 15.84 -19.78
CA LEU A 277 14.55 15.93 -20.40
C LEU A 277 13.89 17.29 -20.11
N GLY A 278 14.49 18.10 -19.22
CA GLY A 278 14.06 19.47 -18.96
C GLY A 278 12.77 19.55 -18.13
N CYS A 279 12.59 18.63 -17.18
CA CYS A 279 11.47 18.69 -16.26
C CYS A 279 11.46 20.01 -15.46
N THR A 280 10.26 20.52 -15.22
CA THR A 280 10.06 21.68 -14.31
C THR A 280 9.56 21.25 -12.92
N ALA A 281 9.26 19.97 -12.75
CA ALA A 281 8.77 19.38 -11.51
C ALA A 281 8.95 17.85 -11.58
N CYS A 282 8.87 17.20 -10.41
CA CYS A 282 8.80 15.75 -10.32
C CYS A 282 7.59 15.18 -11.12
N PRO A 283 7.79 14.26 -12.08
CA PRO A 283 6.72 13.74 -12.92
C PRO A 283 5.56 13.14 -12.11
N THR A 284 4.33 13.61 -12.33
CA THR A 284 3.15 13.09 -11.61
C THR A 284 2.88 11.63 -11.95
N ALA A 285 3.22 11.21 -13.17
CA ALA A 285 3.09 9.83 -13.60
C ALA A 285 3.90 8.85 -12.72
N LEU A 286 5.00 9.29 -12.10
CA LEU A 286 5.82 8.42 -11.26
C LEU A 286 5.12 7.95 -9.96
N ARG A 287 3.97 8.54 -9.58
CA ARG A 287 3.13 7.98 -8.49
C ARG A 287 2.41 6.68 -8.87
N ASP A 288 2.37 6.35 -10.16
CA ASP A 288 1.89 5.07 -10.65
C ASP A 288 3.10 4.19 -10.98
N ARG A 289 3.27 3.12 -10.20
CA ARG A 289 4.40 2.19 -10.33
C ARG A 289 4.52 1.50 -11.69
N SER A 290 3.50 1.59 -12.54
CA SER A 290 3.53 1.01 -13.89
C SER A 290 4.05 1.97 -14.97
N LYS A 291 4.35 3.23 -14.63
CA LYS A 291 4.66 4.26 -15.63
C LYS A 291 6.11 4.31 -16.10
N CYS A 292 7.05 3.68 -15.39
CA CYS A 292 8.44 3.69 -15.83
C CYS A 292 8.64 2.76 -17.04
N ALA A 293 9.14 3.32 -18.14
CA ALA A 293 9.44 2.56 -19.34
C ALA A 293 10.79 1.84 -19.28
N GLY A 294 11.64 2.11 -18.29
CA GLY A 294 12.97 1.53 -18.09
C GLY A 294 13.93 1.88 -19.21
N THR A 295 13.98 3.15 -19.59
CA THR A 295 14.82 3.68 -20.67
C THR A 295 15.40 5.03 -20.29
N LEU A 296 16.53 5.41 -20.90
CA LEU A 296 17.20 6.69 -20.64
C LEU A 296 16.42 7.94 -21.11
N THR A 297 15.37 7.76 -21.92
CA THR A 297 14.53 8.85 -22.44
C THR A 297 13.19 8.99 -21.72
N ASP A 298 12.95 8.18 -20.69
CA ASP A 298 11.70 8.20 -19.93
C ASP A 298 11.87 8.99 -18.63
N GLU A 299 11.09 10.06 -18.50
CA GLU A 299 11.14 10.97 -17.34
C GLU A 299 10.93 10.23 -16.02
N ALA A 300 9.96 9.31 -15.98
CA ALA A 300 9.65 8.53 -14.78
C ALA A 300 10.83 7.62 -14.38
N SER A 301 11.43 6.91 -15.33
CA SER A 301 12.61 6.07 -15.09
C SER A 301 13.83 6.89 -14.62
N CYS A 302 14.04 8.08 -15.19
CA CYS A 302 15.11 8.99 -14.80
C CYS A 302 14.96 9.48 -13.36
N SER A 303 13.77 9.99 -13.01
CA SER A 303 13.45 10.42 -11.66
C SER A 303 13.50 9.26 -10.65
N ALA A 304 13.04 8.07 -11.03
CA ALA A 304 13.12 6.87 -10.19
C ALA A 304 14.57 6.49 -9.86
N ALA A 305 15.45 6.46 -10.86
CA ALA A 305 16.87 6.19 -10.68
C ALA A 305 17.53 7.21 -9.73
N ALA A 306 17.21 8.50 -9.88
CA ALA A 306 17.73 9.55 -9.02
C ALA A 306 17.29 9.39 -7.56
N LEU A 307 16.00 9.07 -7.34
CA LEU A 307 15.48 8.76 -6.01
C LEU A 307 16.26 7.59 -5.37
N VAL A 308 16.41 6.48 -6.10
CA VAL A 308 17.16 5.30 -5.63
C VAL A 308 18.61 5.65 -5.29
N ASN A 309 19.30 6.42 -6.13
CA ASN A 309 20.67 6.88 -5.86
C ASN A 309 20.74 7.75 -4.59
N SER A 310 19.77 8.65 -4.39
CA SER A 310 19.71 9.47 -3.19
C SER A 310 19.50 8.63 -1.93
N ILE A 311 18.64 7.61 -1.97
CA ILE A 311 18.48 6.68 -0.84
C ILE A 311 19.78 5.94 -0.58
N ASN A 312 20.41 5.43 -1.64
CA ASN A 312 21.70 4.75 -1.50
C ASN A 312 22.78 5.65 -0.88
N ALA A 313 22.80 6.93 -1.18
CA ALA A 313 23.80 7.87 -0.65
C ALA A 313 23.49 8.40 0.75
N SER A 314 22.25 8.30 1.22
CA SER A 314 21.77 8.94 2.46
C SER A 314 21.34 7.95 3.55
N TRP A 315 21.72 6.68 3.45
CA TRP A 315 21.40 5.68 4.46
C TRP A 315 22.42 5.72 5.59
N GLU A 316 21.95 5.97 6.82
CA GLU A 316 22.77 5.90 8.04
C GLU A 316 22.26 4.83 9.02
N PRO A 317 23.14 4.21 9.82
CA PRO A 317 22.75 3.22 10.83
C PRO A 317 21.98 3.87 11.99
N ILE A 318 21.08 3.12 12.63
CA ILE A 318 20.51 3.50 13.92
C ILE A 318 21.58 3.35 15.00
N VAL A 319 21.98 4.46 15.64
CA VAL A 319 22.92 4.49 16.76
C VAL A 319 22.13 4.64 18.07
N PRO A 320 22.19 3.67 19.01
CA PRO A 320 21.44 3.72 20.28
C PRO A 320 21.79 4.89 21.20
#